data_AF-A0AAU5KI14-F1
#
_entry.id   AF-A0AAU5KI14-F1
#
_cell.length_a   1.000
_cell.length_b   1.000
_cell.length_c   1.000
_cell.angle_alpha   90.00
_cell.angle_beta   90.00
_cell.angle_gamma   90.00
#
_symmetry.space_group_name_H-M   'P 1'
#
loop_
_entity.id
_entity.type
_entity.pdbx_description
1 polymer ?
#
loop_
_entity_poly.entity_id
_entity_poly.type
_entity_poly.pdbx_seq_one_letter_code
_entity_poly.pdbx_strand_id
1 'polypeptide(L)'
;MDRTQQVRLRLVRRLAAALIGLTIATMTAGCGEDDRGNGNGTTPGPTVNLAQYAQGVQQAQQELDLGALSYTAMKTLSPNAEVEFEVAVTDMGKRSTRPTTPPGGTVGAPGNVPTGSDLTVTLDCSQPLTCKPQDSSRKTIVGQGNAGVWSFSVHADQVGDAHLHLAVETYLGDSDTVLSTVPVDLDVTVRRTLPYTLSQGLHWLFSTLPGLGLFSGGALATAAGGLRRWLHLRQRSDADRVLAAIPRRAIRDQLLFRLIHDTGRPVREVVALRPADVRLSGGASGGGRMAAAVLLPGPGGRREPVEITDRRSARLLHQQVASCAGRQGLLLSGEVQLSVPEVEELWRWYCGRIGLDLPLRDLGRRSLSGGSGTTRAPGG
;
A
#
# COMPACT_ATOMS: atom_id res chain seq x y z
N MET A 1 15.08 4.46 20.79
CA MET A 1 14.00 5.31 21.34
C MET A 1 14.65 6.53 21.97
N ASP A 2 14.36 7.70 21.41
CA ASP A 2 15.05 8.95 21.70
C ASP A 2 14.54 9.58 23.01
N ARG A 3 15.45 10.08 23.85
CA ARG A 3 15.14 10.64 25.19
C ARG A 3 14.23 11.87 25.10
N THR A 4 14.26 12.56 23.96
CA THR A 4 13.37 13.68 23.64
C THR A 4 11.90 13.27 23.50
N GLN A 5 11.59 12.05 23.07
CA GLN A 5 10.21 11.58 22.97
C GLN A 5 9.60 11.18 24.32
N GLN A 6 10.41 10.63 25.24
CA GLN A 6 9.91 10.29 26.59
C GLN A 6 9.50 11.52 27.41
N VAL A 7 10.17 12.66 27.23
CA VAL A 7 9.83 13.90 27.95
C VAL A 7 8.52 14.49 27.43
N ARG A 8 8.28 14.44 26.11
CA ARG A 8 7.03 14.93 25.51
C ARG A 8 5.81 14.10 25.91
N LEU A 9 5.94 12.77 25.99
CA LEU A 9 4.84 11.90 26.45
C LEU A 9 4.44 12.11 27.92
N ARG A 10 5.40 12.44 28.79
CA ARG A 10 5.10 12.72 30.21
C ARG A 10 4.44 14.09 30.41
N LEU A 11 4.76 15.07 29.57
CA LEU A 11 4.14 16.40 29.63
C LEU A 11 2.69 16.36 29.12
N VAL A 12 2.42 15.65 28.02
CA VAL A 12 1.07 15.51 27.45
C VAL A 12 0.13 14.74 28.38
N ARG A 13 0.62 13.67 29.04
CA ARG A 13 -0.20 12.93 30.04
C ARG A 13 -0.57 13.75 31.27
N ARG A 14 0.29 14.69 31.70
CA ARG A 14 -0.02 15.59 32.83
C ARG A 14 -0.98 16.71 32.45
N LEU A 15 -0.94 17.19 31.21
CA LEU A 15 -1.89 18.18 30.70
C LEU A 15 -3.28 17.58 30.45
N ALA A 16 -3.36 16.34 29.94
CA ALA A 16 -4.66 15.66 29.74
C ALA A 16 -5.41 15.38 31.05
N ALA A 17 -4.70 15.00 32.12
CA ALA A 17 -5.31 14.80 33.44
C ALA A 17 -5.81 16.11 34.09
N ALA A 18 -5.18 17.25 33.77
CA ALA A 18 -5.61 18.56 34.27
C ALA A 18 -6.84 19.11 33.51
N LEU A 19 -7.02 18.74 32.23
CA LEU A 19 -8.15 19.18 31.41
C LEU A 19 -9.44 18.39 31.67
N ILE A 20 -9.34 17.10 31.98
CA ILE A 20 -10.52 16.26 32.32
C ILE A 20 -11.08 16.63 33.71
N GLY A 21 -10.25 17.18 34.61
CA GLY A 21 -10.71 17.68 35.91
C GLY A 21 -11.38 19.06 35.88
N LEU A 22 -11.19 19.86 34.81
CA LEU A 22 -11.66 21.25 34.76
C LEU A 22 -12.96 21.45 33.98
N THR A 23 -13.48 20.43 33.29
CA THR A 23 -14.75 20.51 32.55
C THR A 23 -16.00 20.17 33.38
N ILE A 24 -15.86 19.68 34.61
CA ILE A 24 -17.01 19.34 35.48
C ILE A 24 -17.48 20.54 36.34
N ALA A 25 -16.82 21.70 36.27
CA ALA A 25 -17.08 22.82 37.18
C ALA A 25 -17.77 24.06 36.58
N THR A 26 -18.24 24.07 35.32
CA THR A 26 -18.75 25.30 34.67
C THR A 26 -20.21 25.27 34.21
N MET A 27 -21.08 24.46 34.82
CA MET A 27 -22.52 24.51 34.54
C MET A 27 -23.36 24.86 35.78
N THR A 28 -23.03 25.95 36.47
CA THR A 28 -23.96 26.60 37.41
C THR A 28 -23.67 28.11 37.49
N ALA A 29 -24.03 28.87 36.45
CA ALA A 29 -24.39 30.29 36.54
C ALA A 29 -24.70 30.81 35.13
N GLY A 30 -25.93 30.61 34.68
CA GLY A 30 -26.51 31.23 33.49
C GLY A 30 -27.74 32.02 33.91
N CYS A 31 -27.52 33.32 34.09
CA CYS A 31 -28.44 34.39 34.43
C CYS A 31 -29.86 34.23 33.89
N GLY A 32 -30.82 34.49 34.79
CA GLY A 32 -32.22 34.63 34.44
C GLY A 32 -32.48 35.94 33.71
N GLU A 33 -33.31 35.83 32.69
CA GLU A 33 -33.92 36.94 31.99
C GLU A 33 -35.35 37.04 32.55
N ASP A 34 -35.61 38.12 33.29
CA ASP A 34 -36.88 38.43 33.94
C ASP A 34 -37.96 38.72 32.88
N ASP A 35 -38.55 37.67 32.32
CA ASP A 35 -39.76 37.80 31.50
C ASP A 35 -40.98 37.81 32.42
N ARG A 36 -41.37 39.02 32.85
CA ARG A 36 -42.63 39.30 33.57
C ARG A 36 -43.82 39.16 32.61
N GLY A 37 -44.12 37.93 32.23
CA GLY A 37 -45.33 37.51 31.52
C GLY A 37 -46.28 36.77 32.45
N ASN A 38 -47.22 37.49 33.02
CA ASN A 38 -48.27 37.04 33.93
C ASN A 38 -49.21 36.00 33.27
N GLY A 39 -49.34 34.79 33.84
CA GLY A 39 -50.48 33.91 33.55
C GLY A 39 -50.24 32.39 33.63
N ASN A 40 -50.39 31.83 34.83
CA ASN A 40 -50.86 30.47 35.15
C ASN A 40 -50.35 29.27 34.33
N GLY A 41 -49.41 28.52 34.93
CA GLY A 41 -49.22 27.10 34.61
C GLY A 41 -47.77 26.64 34.50
N THR A 42 -46.90 27.03 35.44
CA THR A 42 -45.54 26.46 35.51
C THR A 42 -45.65 25.03 36.06
N THR A 43 -45.90 24.08 35.17
CA THR A 43 -45.70 22.66 35.46
C THR A 43 -44.22 22.51 35.82
N PRO A 44 -43.84 22.12 37.05
CA PRO A 44 -42.44 21.90 37.38
C PRO A 44 -41.90 20.87 36.41
N GLY A 45 -40.89 21.27 35.62
CA GLY A 45 -40.20 20.35 34.73
C GLY A 45 -39.72 19.14 35.54
N PRO A 46 -39.78 17.92 34.98
CA PRO A 46 -39.40 16.72 35.71
C PRO A 46 -37.99 16.90 36.28
N THR A 47 -37.88 16.93 37.61
CA THR A 47 -36.58 16.92 38.29
C THR A 47 -35.90 15.60 38.00
N VAL A 48 -34.98 15.59 37.05
CA VAL A 48 -34.17 14.41 36.74
C VAL A 48 -33.29 14.12 37.95
N ASN A 49 -33.52 12.98 38.60
CA ASN A 49 -32.68 12.53 39.71
C ASN A 49 -31.32 12.08 39.15
N LEU A 50 -30.29 12.89 39.33
CA LEU A 50 -28.94 12.64 38.81
C LEU A 50 -28.37 11.28 39.25
N ALA A 51 -28.69 10.82 40.47
CA ALA A 51 -28.24 9.52 40.95
C ALA A 51 -28.86 8.36 40.18
N GLN A 52 -30.14 8.47 39.83
CA GLN A 52 -30.84 7.47 39.01
C GLN A 52 -30.29 7.45 37.58
N TYR A 53 -29.99 8.61 37.00
CA TYR A 53 -29.36 8.69 35.67
C TYR A 53 -27.97 8.05 35.65
N ALA A 54 -27.11 8.38 36.62
CA ALA A 54 -25.77 7.78 36.73
C ALA A 54 -25.83 6.25 36.89
N GLN A 55 -26.77 5.75 37.70
CA GLN A 55 -27.01 4.32 37.85
C GLN A 55 -27.48 3.68 36.54
N GLY A 56 -28.36 4.34 35.79
CA GLY A 56 -28.83 3.89 34.48
C GLY A 56 -27.70 3.77 33.45
N VAL A 57 -26.80 4.76 33.39
CA VAL A 57 -25.62 4.72 32.48
C VAL A 57 -24.70 3.54 32.83
N GLN A 58 -24.41 3.32 34.11
CA GLN A 58 -23.57 2.19 34.54
C GLN A 58 -24.20 0.84 34.21
N GLN A 59 -25.52 0.70 34.42
CA GLN A 59 -26.23 -0.52 34.08
C GLN A 59 -26.21 -0.76 32.56
N ALA A 60 -26.48 0.27 31.76
CA ALA A 60 -26.43 0.19 30.31
C ALA A 60 -25.05 -0.24 29.79
N GLN A 61 -23.96 0.29 30.37
CA GLN A 61 -22.59 -0.13 30.02
C GLN A 61 -22.34 -1.62 30.30
N GLN A 62 -22.91 -2.17 31.38
CA GLN A 62 -22.80 -3.60 31.71
C GLN A 62 -23.67 -4.50 30.81
N GLU A 63 -24.68 -3.90 30.18
CA GLU A 63 -25.59 -4.61 29.28
C GLU A 63 -25.06 -4.73 27.85
N LEU A 64 -24.04 -3.94 27.48
CA LEU A 64 -23.40 -3.96 26.17
C LEU A 64 -22.82 -5.34 25.82
N ASP A 65 -22.92 -5.69 24.55
CA ASP A 65 -22.37 -6.90 23.96
C ASP A 65 -20.92 -6.69 23.49
N LEU A 66 -20.24 -7.79 23.16
CA LEU A 66 -18.92 -7.74 22.53
C LEU A 66 -19.10 -7.66 21.01
N GLY A 67 -18.51 -6.65 20.37
CA GLY A 67 -18.48 -6.50 18.92
C GLY A 67 -17.09 -6.68 18.34
N ALA A 68 -17.05 -7.07 17.07
CA ALA A 68 -15.84 -7.09 16.24
C ALA A 68 -15.87 -5.94 15.25
N LEU A 69 -14.77 -5.19 15.19
CA LEU A 69 -14.56 -4.11 14.22
C LEU A 69 -13.66 -4.60 13.08
N SER A 70 -14.08 -4.35 11.84
CA SER A 70 -13.30 -4.62 10.64
C SER A 70 -13.36 -3.42 9.70
N TYR A 71 -12.32 -3.21 8.89
CA TYR A 71 -12.23 -2.07 7.98
C TYR A 71 -11.41 -2.40 6.74
N THR A 72 -11.58 -1.63 5.65
CA THR A 72 -10.84 -1.82 4.39
C THR A 72 -9.33 -1.71 4.60
N ALA A 73 -8.57 -2.68 4.08
CA ALA A 73 -7.11 -2.70 4.19
C ALA A 73 -6.46 -1.60 3.32
N MET A 74 -6.10 -0.46 3.92
CA MET A 74 -5.49 0.66 3.22
C MET A 74 -4.09 0.95 3.75
N LYS A 75 -3.06 0.41 3.08
CA LYS A 75 -1.65 0.68 3.45
C LYS A 75 -1.00 1.76 2.61
N THR A 76 -1.38 1.84 1.34
CA THR A 76 -0.75 2.75 0.37
C THR A 76 -1.78 3.35 -0.55
N LEU A 77 -1.71 4.67 -0.73
CA LEU A 77 -2.53 5.40 -1.69
C LEU A 77 -1.68 6.08 -2.75
N SER A 78 -2.27 6.30 -3.92
CA SER A 78 -1.67 7.14 -4.96
C SER A 78 -2.09 8.60 -4.75
N PRO A 79 -1.25 9.60 -5.08
CA PRO A 79 -1.64 11.00 -5.05
C PRO A 79 -2.85 11.25 -5.97
N ASN A 80 -3.76 12.10 -5.51
CA ASN A 80 -5.07 12.39 -6.08
C ASN A 80 -5.99 11.17 -6.23
N ALA A 81 -5.65 10.04 -5.60
CA ALA A 81 -6.59 8.92 -5.54
C ALA A 81 -7.71 9.24 -4.58
N GLU A 82 -8.91 8.84 -4.96
CA GLU A 82 -10.07 8.77 -4.10
C GLU A 82 -10.42 7.29 -3.94
N VAL A 83 -10.48 6.82 -2.70
CA VAL A 83 -10.76 5.41 -2.38
C VAL A 83 -11.87 5.35 -1.34
N GLU A 84 -12.78 4.41 -1.54
CA GLU A 84 -13.82 4.10 -0.58
C GLU A 84 -13.22 3.28 0.58
N PHE A 85 -13.43 3.78 1.80
CA PHE A 85 -13.02 3.16 3.04
C PHE A 85 -14.27 2.72 3.79
N GLU A 86 -14.45 1.41 3.90
CA GLU A 86 -15.57 0.81 4.61
C GLU A 86 -15.14 0.37 6.00
N VAL A 87 -16.05 0.55 6.96
CA VAL A 87 -15.91 0.11 8.34
C VAL A 87 -17.14 -0.68 8.71
N ALA A 88 -16.96 -1.90 9.20
CA ALA A 88 -18.05 -2.77 9.65
C ALA A 88 -17.86 -3.13 11.12
N VAL A 89 -18.92 -2.94 11.91
CA VAL A 89 -19.01 -3.41 13.30
C VAL A 89 -20.04 -4.54 13.33
N THR A 90 -19.64 -5.70 13.80
CA THR A 90 -20.50 -6.88 13.92
C THR A 90 -20.67 -7.23 15.39
N ASP A 91 -21.92 -7.35 15.85
CA ASP A 91 -22.21 -7.79 17.20
C ASP A 91 -21.93 -9.30 17.35
N MET A 92 -21.11 -9.66 18.34
CA MET A 92 -20.76 -11.04 18.67
C MET A 92 -21.53 -11.56 19.90
N GLY A 93 -22.28 -10.71 20.61
CA GLY A 93 -22.95 -11.04 21.87
C GLY A 93 -22.02 -11.11 23.08
N LYS A 94 -22.58 -11.22 24.30
CA LYS A 94 -21.85 -11.16 25.60
C LYS A 94 -20.71 -12.16 25.81
N ARG A 95 -20.69 -13.30 25.10
CA ARG A 95 -19.81 -14.44 25.43
C ARG A 95 -19.09 -15.07 24.23
N SER A 96 -19.05 -14.39 23.09
CA SER A 96 -18.36 -14.97 21.93
C SER A 96 -16.84 -14.95 22.13
N THR A 97 -16.24 -16.13 22.04
CA THR A 97 -14.78 -16.32 21.91
C THR A 97 -14.38 -16.63 20.47
N ARG A 98 -15.34 -16.62 19.53
CA ARG A 98 -15.08 -17.03 18.15
C ARG A 98 -14.43 -15.85 17.42
N PRO A 99 -13.20 -16.02 16.90
CA PRO A 99 -12.61 -15.01 16.04
C PRO A 99 -13.46 -14.91 14.78
N THR A 100 -13.97 -13.72 14.49
CA THR A 100 -14.62 -13.44 13.21
C THR A 100 -13.52 -13.25 12.18
N THR A 101 -13.42 -14.17 11.21
CA THR A 101 -12.48 -13.98 10.10
C THR A 101 -13.00 -12.82 9.24
N PRO A 102 -12.24 -11.72 9.09
CA PRO A 102 -12.66 -10.61 8.25
C PRO A 102 -12.82 -11.06 6.79
N PRO A 103 -13.81 -10.53 6.05
CA PRO A 103 -13.93 -10.78 4.62
C PRO A 103 -12.65 -10.34 3.87
N GLY A 104 -12.35 -10.98 2.74
CA GLY A 104 -11.15 -10.70 1.96
C GLY A 104 -11.03 -9.21 1.60
N GLY A 105 -9.86 -8.63 1.85
CA GLY A 105 -9.61 -7.19 1.62
C GLY A 105 -9.89 -6.29 2.84
N THR A 106 -10.39 -6.84 3.94
CA THR A 106 -10.56 -6.13 5.21
C THR A 106 -9.58 -6.62 6.28
N VAL A 107 -9.35 -5.79 7.30
CA VAL A 107 -8.51 -6.08 8.47
C VAL A 107 -9.39 -5.96 9.71
N GLY A 108 -9.29 -6.94 10.61
CA GLY A 108 -9.92 -6.86 11.93
C GLY A 108 -9.11 -6.01 12.89
N ALA A 109 -9.77 -5.11 13.64
CA ALA A 109 -9.13 -4.39 14.73
C ALA A 109 -8.79 -5.37 15.87
N PRO A 110 -7.68 -5.14 16.60
CA PRO A 110 -7.25 -6.04 17.68
C PRO A 110 -8.11 -5.96 18.96
N GLY A 111 -9.05 -5.01 19.05
CA GLY A 111 -9.90 -4.77 20.22
C GLY A 111 -11.37 -5.11 19.96
N ASN A 112 -12.09 -5.40 21.05
CA ASN A 112 -13.54 -5.51 21.01
C ASN A 112 -14.17 -4.11 21.04
N VAL A 113 -15.26 -3.95 20.31
CA VAL A 113 -16.07 -2.73 20.31
C VAL A 113 -17.39 -3.01 21.02
N PRO A 114 -17.82 -2.21 22.02
CA PRO A 114 -19.10 -2.45 22.68
C PRO A 114 -20.29 -2.32 21.73
N THR A 115 -21.10 -3.37 21.61
CA THR A 115 -22.32 -3.44 20.78
C THR A 115 -23.57 -3.60 21.65
N GLY A 116 -24.74 -3.82 21.04
CA GLY A 116 -26.01 -3.95 21.78
C GLY A 116 -26.74 -2.62 22.00
N SER A 117 -26.37 -1.56 21.27
CA SER A 117 -27.07 -0.27 21.28
C SER A 117 -26.87 0.46 19.94
N ASP A 118 -27.11 1.78 19.93
CA ASP A 118 -26.85 2.64 18.78
C ASP A 118 -25.37 2.99 18.70
N LEU A 119 -24.79 2.86 17.51
CA LEU A 119 -23.39 3.19 17.25
C LEU A 119 -23.25 4.25 16.15
N THR A 120 -22.22 5.07 16.29
CA THR A 120 -21.68 5.91 15.21
C THR A 120 -20.21 5.60 15.03
N VAL A 121 -19.77 5.69 13.77
CA VAL A 121 -18.37 5.64 13.42
C VAL A 121 -17.96 6.98 12.85
N THR A 122 -16.91 7.58 13.39
CA THR A 122 -16.29 8.80 12.89
C THR A 122 -14.89 8.50 12.37
N LEU A 123 -14.49 9.23 11.32
CA LEU A 123 -13.19 9.08 10.68
C LEU A 123 -12.56 10.46 10.51
N ASP A 124 -11.50 10.70 11.25
CA ASP A 124 -10.67 11.90 11.15
C ASP A 124 -9.37 11.59 10.42
N CYS A 125 -8.94 12.50 9.55
CA CYS A 125 -7.79 12.26 8.68
C CYS A 125 -6.76 13.36 8.85
N SER A 126 -5.51 12.96 9.06
CA SER A 126 -4.40 13.90 9.05
C SER A 126 -4.02 14.26 7.62
N GLN A 127 -3.48 15.46 7.43
CA GLN A 127 -2.80 15.79 6.17
C GLN A 127 -1.72 14.74 5.87
N PRO A 128 -1.50 14.37 4.59
CA PRO A 128 -2.11 14.92 3.37
C PRO A 128 -3.44 14.25 2.92
N LEU A 129 -4.19 13.62 3.83
CA LEU A 129 -5.48 13.02 3.49
C LEU A 129 -6.65 13.93 3.85
N THR A 130 -7.71 13.84 3.05
CA THR A 130 -9.01 14.46 3.31
C THR A 130 -10.07 13.36 3.31
N CYS A 131 -10.92 13.33 4.34
CA CYS A 131 -11.97 12.32 4.47
C CYS A 131 -13.36 12.94 4.47
N LYS A 132 -14.29 12.28 3.79
CA LYS A 132 -15.69 12.68 3.71
C LYS A 132 -16.57 11.50 4.06
N PRO A 133 -17.44 11.61 5.07
CA PRO A 133 -18.41 10.56 5.36
C PRO A 133 -19.39 10.45 4.19
N GLN A 134 -19.60 9.24 3.69
CA GLN A 134 -20.69 8.93 2.77
C GLN A 134 -21.91 8.43 3.54
N ASP A 135 -21.67 7.68 4.62
CA ASP A 135 -22.68 7.28 5.60
C ASP A 135 -22.18 7.60 7.01
N SER A 136 -22.79 8.60 7.66
CA SER A 136 -22.49 9.01 9.04
C SER A 136 -23.67 8.76 9.98
N SER A 137 -24.67 8.00 9.53
CA SER A 137 -25.87 7.76 10.33
C SER A 137 -25.56 6.89 11.56
N ARG A 138 -26.23 7.19 12.68
CA ARG A 138 -26.33 6.28 13.82
C ARG A 138 -27.02 5.00 13.36
N LYS A 139 -26.48 3.84 13.75
CA LYS A 139 -27.05 2.53 13.43
C LYS A 139 -27.20 1.69 14.69
N THR A 140 -28.38 1.13 14.88
CA THR A 140 -28.65 0.17 15.95
C THR A 140 -28.06 -1.18 15.57
N ILE A 141 -27.11 -1.68 16.35
CA ILE A 141 -26.52 -3.02 16.16
C ILE A 141 -26.78 -3.84 17.40
N VAL A 142 -27.90 -4.56 17.37
CA VAL A 142 -28.37 -5.41 18.47
C VAL A 142 -28.61 -6.81 17.93
N GLY A 143 -28.00 -7.80 18.55
CA GLY A 143 -28.20 -9.21 18.24
C GLY A 143 -26.99 -9.83 17.53
N GLN A 144 -26.58 -10.99 18.01
CA GLN A 144 -25.41 -11.70 17.50
C GLN A 144 -25.49 -11.93 15.98
N GLY A 145 -24.43 -11.52 15.27
CA GLY A 145 -24.30 -11.64 13.83
C GLY A 145 -24.82 -10.46 13.04
N ASN A 146 -25.56 -9.54 13.67
CA ASN A 146 -25.96 -8.29 13.03
C ASN A 146 -24.76 -7.37 12.88
N ALA A 147 -24.72 -6.65 11.75
CA ALA A 147 -23.62 -5.76 11.43
C ALA A 147 -24.13 -4.42 10.89
N GLY A 148 -23.45 -3.35 11.27
CA GLY A 148 -23.58 -2.03 10.64
C GLY A 148 -22.31 -1.73 9.86
N VAL A 149 -22.48 -1.12 8.68
CA VAL A 149 -21.38 -0.74 7.78
C VAL A 149 -21.44 0.77 7.55
N TRP A 150 -20.32 1.46 7.66
CA TRP A 150 -20.17 2.88 7.35
C TRP A 150 -19.15 3.04 6.24
N SER A 151 -19.41 3.95 5.30
CA SER A 151 -18.50 4.22 4.19
C SER A 151 -18.02 5.67 4.22
N PHE A 152 -16.75 5.84 3.86
CA PHE A 152 -16.05 7.12 3.80
C PHE A 152 -15.31 7.22 2.47
N SER A 153 -15.32 8.40 1.86
CA SER A 153 -14.39 8.70 0.77
C SER A 153 -13.10 9.27 1.37
N VAL A 154 -11.97 8.62 1.07
CA VAL A 154 -10.64 9.06 1.47
C VAL A 154 -9.90 9.55 0.23
N HIS A 155 -9.56 10.84 0.22
CA HIS A 155 -8.83 11.50 -0.84
C HIS A 155 -7.40 11.80 -0.41
N ALA A 156 -6.42 11.48 -1.26
CA ALA A 156 -5.01 11.70 -0.99
C ALA A 156 -4.46 12.90 -1.75
N ASP A 157 -4.43 14.08 -1.14
CA ASP A 157 -4.07 15.34 -1.81
C ASP A 157 -2.59 15.40 -2.21
N GLN A 158 -1.70 14.92 -1.34
CA GLN A 158 -0.26 15.02 -1.52
C GLN A 158 0.48 13.75 -1.09
N VAL A 159 1.72 13.63 -1.54
CA VAL A 159 2.62 12.54 -1.18
C VAL A 159 3.10 12.75 0.25
N GLY A 160 3.05 11.72 1.08
CA GLY A 160 3.51 11.76 2.45
C GLY A 160 2.99 10.58 3.26
N ASP A 161 3.46 10.46 4.49
CA ASP A 161 2.82 9.60 5.48
C ASP A 161 1.65 10.34 6.12
N ALA A 162 0.56 9.61 6.38
CA ALA A 162 -0.67 10.11 6.95
C ALA A 162 -1.19 9.14 8.00
N HIS A 163 -2.04 9.65 8.88
CA HIS A 163 -2.74 8.88 9.90
C HIS A 163 -4.25 9.05 9.72
N LEU A 164 -4.98 7.94 9.78
CA LEU A 164 -6.43 7.92 9.92
C LEU A 164 -6.74 7.60 11.38
N HIS A 165 -7.59 8.41 12.01
CA HIS A 165 -8.11 8.18 13.33
C HIS A 165 -9.58 7.78 13.21
N LEU A 166 -9.85 6.50 13.47
CA LEU A 166 -11.19 5.93 13.47
C LEU A 166 -11.67 5.86 14.91
N ALA A 167 -12.84 6.43 15.20
CA ALA A 167 -13.47 6.29 16.52
C ALA A 167 -14.86 5.67 16.37
N VAL A 168 -15.13 4.66 17.20
CA VAL A 168 -16.46 4.06 17.31
C VAL A 168 -17.06 4.46 18.64
N GLU A 169 -18.22 5.09 18.58
CA GLU A 169 -18.95 5.57 19.75
C GLU A 169 -20.25 4.80 19.90
N THR A 170 -20.48 4.27 21.10
CA THR A 170 -21.72 3.57 21.48
C THR A 170 -22.56 4.51 22.35
N TYR A 171 -23.83 4.68 22.03
CA TYR A 171 -24.74 5.62 22.68
C TYR A 171 -25.74 4.90 23.59
N LEU A 172 -26.34 5.63 24.53
CA LEU A 172 -27.45 5.14 25.35
C LEU A 172 -28.77 5.33 24.59
N GLY A 173 -29.17 4.31 23.83
CA GLY A 173 -30.39 4.37 23.01
C GLY A 173 -30.35 5.53 22.04
N ASP A 174 -31.46 6.27 21.94
CA ASP A 174 -31.60 7.45 21.09
C ASP A 174 -31.01 8.74 21.68
N SER A 175 -30.44 8.68 22.89
CA SER A 175 -29.85 9.86 23.54
C SER A 175 -28.45 10.19 23.01
N ASP A 176 -28.00 11.42 23.25
CA ASP A 176 -26.63 11.86 22.94
C ASP A 176 -25.60 11.46 24.02
N THR A 177 -25.99 10.58 24.95
CA THR A 177 -25.08 10.09 25.99
C THR A 177 -24.18 8.99 25.44
N VAL A 178 -22.89 9.29 25.28
CA VAL A 178 -21.89 8.28 24.88
C VAL A 178 -21.58 7.35 26.05
N LEU A 179 -21.79 6.05 25.85
CA LEU A 179 -21.48 4.99 26.80
C LEU A 179 -20.01 4.54 26.72
N SER A 180 -19.45 4.48 25.51
CA SER A 180 -18.06 4.05 25.27
C SER A 180 -17.53 4.60 23.95
N THR A 181 -16.22 4.86 23.91
CA THR A 181 -15.48 5.27 22.70
C THR A 181 -14.28 4.35 22.50
N VAL A 182 -14.15 3.76 21.32
CA VAL A 182 -13.02 2.89 20.95
C VAL A 182 -12.22 3.51 19.81
N PRO A 183 -11.01 4.04 20.07
CA PRO A 183 -10.16 4.62 19.03
C PRO A 183 -9.32 3.55 18.32
N VAL A 184 -9.11 3.73 17.02
CA VAL A 184 -8.24 2.92 16.16
C VAL A 184 -7.43 3.85 15.26
N ASP A 185 -6.11 3.79 15.40
CA ASP A 185 -5.18 4.55 14.56
C ASP A 185 -4.65 3.69 13.41
N LEU A 186 -4.63 4.25 12.20
CA LEU A 186 -4.16 3.58 10.99
C LEU A 186 -3.09 4.43 10.31
N ASP A 187 -1.97 3.81 9.97
CA ASP A 187 -0.90 4.45 9.21
C ASP A 187 -1.08 4.19 7.71
N VAL A 188 -1.12 5.27 6.92
CA VAL A 188 -1.28 5.23 5.46
C VAL A 188 -0.15 6.00 4.80
N THR A 189 0.54 5.38 3.84
CA THR A 189 1.57 6.07 3.05
C THR A 189 1.06 6.43 1.66
N VAL A 190 0.99 7.72 1.34
CA VAL A 190 0.71 8.19 -0.02
C VAL A 190 2.00 8.19 -0.83
N ARG A 191 2.12 7.29 -1.81
CA ARG A 191 3.35 7.10 -2.60
C ARG A 191 3.24 7.70 -3.98
N ARG A 192 4.26 8.46 -4.40
CA ARG A 192 4.37 8.95 -5.78
C ARG A 192 4.23 7.82 -6.77
N THR A 193 3.20 7.92 -7.60
CA THR A 193 3.10 7.11 -8.80
C THR A 193 3.87 7.78 -9.94
N LEU A 194 4.38 6.96 -10.84
CA LEU A 194 5.06 7.40 -12.06
C LEU A 194 4.22 8.40 -12.88
N PRO A 195 2.92 8.17 -13.13
CA PRO A 195 2.07 9.15 -13.83
C PRO A 195 1.99 10.51 -13.11
N TYR A 196 1.86 10.54 -11.78
CA TYR A 196 1.83 11.80 -11.02
C TYR A 196 3.13 12.60 -11.15
N THR A 197 4.27 11.91 -11.14
CA THR A 197 5.59 12.57 -11.30
C THR A 197 5.72 13.18 -12.69
N LEU A 198 5.14 12.55 -13.71
CA LEU A 198 5.19 13.01 -15.09
C LEU A 198 4.24 14.19 -15.33
N SER A 199 3.03 14.17 -14.78
CA SER A 199 2.06 15.27 -14.91
C SER A 199 2.55 16.55 -14.21
N GLN A 200 3.13 16.44 -13.01
CA GLN A 200 3.72 17.61 -12.34
C GLN A 200 4.92 18.18 -13.10
N GLY A 201 5.77 17.32 -13.67
CA GLY A 201 6.90 17.75 -14.50
C GLY A 201 6.45 18.50 -15.77
N LEU A 202 5.39 18.02 -16.42
CA LEU A 202 4.82 18.68 -17.58
C LEU A 202 4.16 20.02 -17.22
N HIS A 203 3.42 20.11 -16.11
CA HIS A 203 2.82 21.38 -15.69
C HIS A 203 3.87 22.46 -15.44
N TRP A 204 5.00 22.12 -14.77
CA TRP A 204 6.12 23.05 -14.63
C TRP A 204 6.74 23.44 -15.98
N LEU A 205 6.89 22.47 -16.89
CA LEU A 205 7.38 22.71 -18.25
C LEU A 205 6.48 23.73 -18.96
N PHE A 206 5.17 23.54 -18.95
CA PHE A 206 4.23 24.43 -19.64
C PHE A 206 4.01 25.78 -18.94
N SER A 207 4.12 25.87 -17.62
CA SER A 207 3.93 27.14 -16.90
C SER A 207 5.15 28.07 -16.95
N THR A 208 6.35 27.51 -17.13
CA THR A 208 7.60 28.30 -17.20
C THR A 208 8.02 28.66 -18.63
N LEU A 209 7.58 27.91 -19.63
CA LEU A 209 7.96 28.12 -21.04
C LEU A 209 7.40 29.37 -21.77
N PRO A 210 6.28 30.02 -21.36
CA PRO A 210 5.82 31.22 -22.06
C PRO A 210 6.85 32.37 -22.01
N GLY A 211 7.75 32.38 -21.03
CA GLY A 211 8.79 33.40 -20.89
C GLY A 211 10.05 33.19 -21.76
N LEU A 212 10.20 32.04 -22.42
CA LEU A 212 11.45 31.66 -23.12
C LEU A 212 11.36 31.62 -24.66
N GLY A 213 10.25 32.04 -25.27
CA GLY A 213 10.15 32.22 -26.72
C GLY A 213 10.32 30.94 -27.56
N LEU A 214 10.20 29.75 -26.96
CA LEU A 214 10.41 28.44 -27.58
C LEU A 214 9.13 27.85 -28.21
N PHE A 215 8.33 28.66 -28.90
CA PHE A 215 7.15 28.22 -29.66
C PHE A 215 7.47 27.86 -31.13
N SER A 216 8.74 27.70 -31.50
CA SER A 216 9.11 27.14 -32.80
C SER A 216 8.94 25.61 -32.75
N GLY A 217 8.06 25.06 -33.58
CA GLY A 217 7.62 23.66 -33.56
C GLY A 217 8.69 22.55 -33.65
N GLY A 218 9.98 22.90 -33.75
CA GLY A 218 11.10 21.96 -33.68
C GLY A 218 11.53 21.57 -32.25
N ALA A 219 11.26 22.39 -31.24
CA ALA A 219 11.75 22.13 -29.87
C ALA A 219 10.90 21.11 -29.08
N LEU A 220 9.63 20.90 -29.44
CA LEU A 220 8.77 19.91 -28.79
C LEU A 220 9.18 18.45 -29.15
N ALA A 221 9.72 18.23 -30.36
CA ALA A 221 10.17 16.90 -30.78
C ALA A 221 11.41 16.43 -29.99
N THR A 222 12.32 17.34 -29.63
CA THR A 222 13.50 17.01 -28.81
C THR A 222 13.15 16.79 -27.33
N ALA A 223 12.17 17.53 -26.80
CA ALA A 223 11.68 17.34 -25.43
C ALA A 223 10.98 15.97 -25.24
N ALA A 224 10.14 15.55 -26.19
CA ALA A 224 9.49 14.23 -26.14
C ALA A 224 10.48 13.07 -26.26
N GLY A 225 11.48 13.19 -27.15
CA GLY A 225 12.56 12.21 -27.27
C GLY A 225 13.46 12.14 -26.03
N GLY A 226 13.76 13.30 -25.44
CA GLY A 226 14.53 13.42 -24.19
C GLY A 226 13.81 12.82 -22.99
N LEU A 227 12.50 13.07 -22.85
CA LEU A 227 11.68 12.52 -21.76
C LEU A 227 11.59 10.99 -21.87
N ARG A 228 11.34 10.46 -23.08
CA ARG A 228 11.32 9.01 -23.30
C ARG A 228 12.67 8.37 -22.97
N ARG A 229 13.78 9.00 -23.39
CA ARG A 229 15.14 8.53 -23.06
C ARG A 229 15.39 8.59 -21.54
N TRP A 230 14.96 9.65 -20.86
CA TRP A 230 15.10 9.80 -19.41
C TRP A 230 14.26 8.77 -18.63
N LEU A 231 13.01 8.53 -19.02
CA LEU A 231 12.16 7.49 -18.43
C LEU A 231 12.80 6.11 -18.60
N HIS A 232 13.32 5.82 -19.79
CA HIS A 232 14.09 4.60 -20.01
C HIS A 232 15.32 4.56 -19.10
N LEU A 233 16.10 5.64 -18.95
CA LEU A 233 17.25 5.67 -18.03
C LEU A 233 16.86 5.47 -16.56
N ARG A 234 15.69 5.93 -16.13
CA ARG A 234 15.22 5.76 -14.75
C ARG A 234 14.68 4.37 -14.46
N GLN A 235 13.91 3.78 -15.39
CA GLN A 235 13.49 2.37 -15.29
C GLN A 235 14.68 1.42 -15.14
N ARG A 236 15.80 1.77 -15.79
CA ARG A 236 17.07 1.04 -15.69
C ARG A 236 17.63 1.08 -14.28
N SER A 237 17.69 2.28 -13.67
CA SER A 237 18.14 2.40 -12.28
C SER A 237 17.24 1.65 -11.31
N ASP A 238 15.92 1.62 -11.54
CA ASP A 238 14.99 0.93 -10.65
C ASP A 238 15.11 -0.60 -10.79
N ALA A 239 15.19 -1.13 -12.00
CA ALA A 239 15.45 -2.56 -12.23
C ALA A 239 16.80 -2.98 -11.63
N ASP A 240 17.87 -2.21 -11.85
CA ASP A 240 19.19 -2.49 -11.29
C ASP A 240 19.18 -2.47 -9.75
N ARG A 241 18.37 -1.58 -9.13
CA ARG A 241 18.16 -1.54 -7.66
C ARG A 241 17.44 -2.79 -7.15
N VAL A 242 16.37 -3.25 -7.83
CA VAL A 242 15.69 -4.52 -7.47
C VAL A 242 16.66 -5.69 -7.60
N LEU A 243 17.38 -5.79 -8.73
CA LEU A 243 18.36 -6.87 -8.96
C LEU A 243 19.52 -6.85 -7.94
N ALA A 244 19.90 -5.68 -7.44
CA ALA A 244 20.90 -5.55 -6.38
C ALA A 244 20.37 -5.98 -5.00
N ALA A 245 19.06 -5.86 -4.76
CA ALA A 245 18.41 -6.23 -3.52
C ALA A 245 18.16 -7.74 -3.36
N ILE A 246 18.19 -8.51 -4.45
CA ILE A 246 18.05 -9.97 -4.41
C ILE A 246 19.21 -10.57 -3.60
N PRO A 247 18.97 -11.37 -2.54
CA PRO A 247 20.01 -11.95 -1.71
C PRO A 247 21.03 -12.74 -2.53
N ARG A 248 22.33 -12.60 -2.20
CA ARG A 248 23.43 -13.31 -2.89
C ARG A 248 23.31 -14.83 -2.85
N ARG A 249 22.62 -15.37 -1.84
CA ARG A 249 22.32 -16.81 -1.70
C ARG A 249 21.24 -17.30 -2.67
N ALA A 250 20.40 -16.41 -3.20
CA ALA A 250 19.33 -16.75 -4.14
C ALA A 250 19.86 -16.71 -5.59
N ILE A 251 20.87 -17.54 -5.89
CA ILE A 251 21.58 -17.55 -7.20
C ILE A 251 20.60 -17.75 -8.35
N ARG A 252 19.67 -18.69 -8.20
CA ARG A 252 18.59 -18.99 -9.16
C ARG A 252 17.79 -17.73 -9.52
N ASP A 253 17.31 -17.00 -8.52
CA ASP A 253 16.46 -15.83 -8.70
C ASP A 253 17.27 -14.67 -9.30
N GLN A 254 18.52 -14.48 -8.87
CA GLN A 254 19.43 -13.49 -9.47
C GLN A 254 19.65 -13.77 -10.95
N LEU A 255 19.90 -15.02 -11.31
CA LEU A 255 20.12 -15.43 -12.69
C LEU A 255 18.84 -15.27 -13.53
N LEU A 256 17.69 -15.72 -13.02
CA LEU A 256 16.40 -15.62 -13.69
C LEU A 256 16.07 -14.17 -14.09
N PHE A 257 16.08 -13.25 -13.12
CA PHE A 257 15.71 -11.86 -13.38
C PHE A 257 16.78 -11.11 -14.18
N ARG A 258 18.06 -11.47 -14.03
CA ARG A 258 19.13 -10.92 -14.90
C ARG A 258 19.00 -11.38 -16.33
N LEU A 259 18.70 -12.66 -16.58
CA LEU A 259 18.47 -13.16 -17.94
C LEU A 259 17.27 -12.45 -18.59
N ILE A 260 16.16 -12.28 -17.88
CA ILE A 260 15.00 -11.52 -18.39
C ILE A 260 15.41 -10.08 -18.73
N HIS A 261 16.14 -9.43 -17.83
CA HIS A 261 16.59 -8.04 -17.98
C HIS A 261 17.58 -7.85 -19.13
N ASP A 262 18.58 -8.71 -19.22
CA ASP A 262 19.70 -8.58 -20.17
C ASP A 262 19.28 -9.02 -21.58
N THR A 263 18.43 -10.06 -21.69
CA THR A 263 17.99 -10.59 -22.99
C THR A 263 16.69 -9.96 -23.50
N GLY A 264 15.90 -9.37 -22.61
CA GLY A 264 14.57 -8.85 -22.93
C GLY A 264 13.53 -9.92 -23.28
N ARG A 265 13.82 -11.20 -23.01
CA ARG A 265 12.93 -12.32 -23.32
C ARG A 265 11.82 -12.46 -22.29
N PRO A 266 10.63 -12.95 -22.70
CA PRO A 266 9.53 -13.18 -21.77
C PRO A 266 9.87 -14.29 -20.78
N VAL A 267 9.28 -14.21 -19.59
CA VAL A 267 9.50 -15.14 -18.47
C VAL A 267 9.41 -16.60 -18.90
N ARG A 268 8.36 -16.96 -19.66
CA ARG A 268 8.12 -18.32 -20.14
C ARG A 268 9.27 -18.94 -20.93
N GLU A 269 10.03 -18.13 -21.68
CA GLU A 269 11.15 -18.61 -22.49
C GLU A 269 12.39 -18.82 -21.61
N VAL A 270 12.60 -17.93 -20.63
CA VAL A 270 13.74 -18.00 -19.72
C VAL A 270 13.59 -19.17 -18.74
N VAL A 271 12.39 -19.41 -18.18
CA VAL A 271 12.16 -20.55 -17.26
C VAL A 271 12.24 -21.90 -17.97
N ALA A 272 12.05 -21.93 -19.29
CA ALA A 272 12.13 -23.14 -20.11
C ALA A 272 13.58 -23.54 -20.50
N LEU A 273 14.58 -22.75 -20.11
CA LEU A 273 15.98 -23.03 -20.41
C LEU A 273 16.44 -24.34 -19.80
N ARG A 274 17.20 -25.10 -20.57
CA ARG A 274 17.88 -26.33 -20.12
C ARG A 274 19.39 -26.10 -20.00
N PRO A 275 20.12 -26.89 -19.21
CA PRO A 275 21.59 -26.82 -19.17
C PRO A 275 22.25 -26.99 -20.55
N ALA A 276 21.68 -27.84 -21.42
CA ALA A 276 22.16 -28.06 -22.79
C ALA A 276 21.99 -26.83 -23.71
N ASP A 277 21.17 -25.85 -23.31
CA ASP A 277 20.91 -24.64 -24.08
C ASP A 277 21.98 -23.57 -23.83
N VAL A 278 22.87 -23.80 -22.86
CA VAL A 278 23.90 -22.86 -22.45
C VAL A 278 25.24 -23.26 -23.06
N ARG A 279 25.84 -22.33 -23.78
CA ARG A 279 27.21 -22.43 -24.30
C ARG A 279 28.11 -21.50 -23.51
N LEU A 280 29.06 -22.07 -22.79
CA LEU A 280 30.01 -21.34 -21.97
C LEU A 280 31.32 -21.18 -22.72
N SER A 281 31.81 -19.95 -22.83
CA SER A 281 33.04 -19.59 -23.54
C SER A 281 34.00 -18.87 -22.58
N GLY A 282 35.23 -19.37 -22.48
CA GLY A 282 36.24 -18.87 -21.54
C GLY A 282 36.50 -19.88 -20.43
N GLY A 283 37.76 -20.32 -20.34
CA GLY A 283 38.21 -21.31 -19.36
C GLY A 283 38.49 -20.71 -17.99
N ALA A 284 38.35 -21.53 -16.95
CA ALA A 284 38.61 -21.16 -15.56
C ALA A 284 40.08 -20.76 -15.26
N SER A 285 41.01 -20.95 -16.20
CA SER A 285 42.46 -20.90 -15.96
C SER A 285 43.24 -19.86 -16.78
N GLY A 286 42.59 -19.08 -17.66
CA GLY A 286 43.26 -18.03 -18.44
C GLY A 286 42.42 -16.78 -18.41
N GLY A 287 43.02 -15.62 -18.12
CA GLY A 287 42.37 -14.31 -17.92
C GLY A 287 41.53 -13.75 -19.09
N GLY A 288 41.04 -14.60 -20.00
CA GLY A 288 40.04 -14.29 -21.00
C GLY A 288 38.71 -13.84 -20.39
N ARG A 289 37.98 -13.02 -21.15
CA ARG A 289 36.64 -12.57 -20.77
C ARG A 289 35.71 -13.79 -20.72
N MET A 290 35.11 -14.05 -19.55
CA MET A 290 33.97 -14.98 -19.45
C MET A 290 32.84 -14.47 -20.34
N ALA A 291 32.45 -15.28 -21.31
CA ALA A 291 31.32 -15.05 -22.18
C ALA A 291 30.40 -16.27 -22.12
N ALA A 292 29.10 -16.04 -22.23
CA ALA A 292 28.15 -17.12 -22.36
C ALA A 292 27.13 -16.79 -23.45
N ALA A 293 26.66 -17.80 -24.15
CA ALA A 293 25.55 -17.70 -25.06
C ALA A 293 24.45 -18.67 -24.62
N VAL A 294 23.20 -18.24 -24.73
CA VAL A 294 22.04 -19.05 -24.38
C VAL A 294 21.17 -19.22 -25.61
N LEU A 295 20.79 -20.46 -25.91
CA LEU A 295 19.91 -20.83 -27.00
C LEU A 295 18.46 -20.74 -26.52
N LEU A 296 17.79 -19.62 -26.81
CA LEU A 296 16.42 -19.37 -26.39
C LEU A 296 15.42 -19.76 -27.49
N PRO A 297 14.24 -20.29 -27.13
CA PRO A 297 13.18 -20.57 -28.12
C PRO A 297 12.66 -19.27 -28.72
N GLY A 298 12.82 -19.12 -30.04
CA GLY A 298 12.30 -18.02 -30.83
C GLY A 298 10.98 -18.36 -31.52
N PRO A 299 10.43 -17.40 -32.30
CA PRO A 299 9.23 -17.60 -33.10
C PRO A 299 9.38 -18.82 -34.03
N GLY A 300 8.36 -19.68 -34.06
CA GLY A 300 8.38 -20.90 -34.89
C GLY A 300 9.27 -22.03 -34.35
N GLY A 301 9.63 -22.00 -33.06
CA GLY A 301 10.36 -23.09 -32.38
C GLY A 301 11.85 -23.17 -32.72
N ARG A 302 12.37 -22.26 -33.56
CA ARG A 302 13.80 -22.15 -33.83
C ARG A 302 14.51 -21.60 -32.61
N ARG A 303 15.68 -22.16 -32.30
CA ARG A 303 16.50 -21.68 -31.17
C ARG A 303 17.46 -20.60 -31.65
N GLU A 304 17.40 -19.45 -31.00
CA GLU A 304 18.24 -18.29 -31.32
C GLU A 304 19.36 -18.16 -30.27
N PRO A 305 20.63 -18.10 -30.68
CA PRO A 305 21.71 -17.79 -29.76
C PRO A 305 21.62 -16.32 -29.32
N VAL A 306 21.54 -16.11 -28.01
CA VAL A 306 21.60 -14.79 -27.39
C VAL A 306 22.88 -14.70 -26.56
N GLU A 307 23.75 -13.75 -26.92
CA GLU A 307 24.98 -13.51 -26.19
C GLU A 307 24.72 -12.76 -24.88
N ILE A 308 25.27 -13.29 -23.79
CA ILE A 308 25.25 -12.67 -22.47
C ILE A 308 26.53 -11.87 -22.31
N THR A 309 26.43 -10.56 -22.51
CA THR A 309 27.57 -9.63 -22.43
C THR A 309 27.92 -9.23 -21.00
N ASP A 310 26.96 -9.29 -20.08
CA ASP A 310 27.19 -8.97 -18.68
C ASP A 310 28.01 -10.06 -17.97
N ARG A 311 29.18 -9.68 -17.45
CA ARG A 311 30.10 -10.58 -16.77
C ARG A 311 29.48 -11.23 -15.53
N ARG A 312 28.57 -10.53 -14.84
CA ARG A 312 27.93 -11.05 -13.63
C ARG A 312 26.88 -12.09 -13.98
N SER A 313 26.07 -11.85 -15.01
CA SER A 313 25.13 -12.83 -15.56
C SER A 313 25.85 -14.07 -16.10
N ALA A 314 26.95 -13.91 -16.84
CA ALA A 314 27.77 -15.03 -17.30
C ALA A 314 28.32 -15.88 -16.13
N ARG A 315 28.83 -15.23 -15.07
CA ARG A 315 29.34 -15.94 -13.88
C ARG A 315 28.24 -16.70 -13.14
N LEU A 316 27.08 -16.09 -12.94
CA LEU A 316 25.93 -16.75 -12.30
C LEU A 316 25.47 -17.95 -13.13
N LEU A 317 25.48 -17.82 -14.46
CA LEU A 317 25.14 -18.89 -15.38
C LEU A 317 26.13 -20.06 -15.29
N HIS A 318 27.44 -19.79 -15.27
CA HIS A 318 28.47 -20.81 -15.03
C HIS A 318 28.24 -21.55 -13.70
N GLN A 319 27.98 -20.81 -12.62
CA GLN A 319 27.72 -21.39 -11.29
C GLN A 319 26.48 -22.27 -11.30
N GLN A 320 25.39 -21.80 -11.92
CA GLN A 320 24.14 -22.55 -12.02
C GLN A 320 24.31 -23.83 -12.85
N VAL A 321 24.94 -23.75 -14.02
CA VAL A 321 25.20 -24.93 -14.87
C VAL A 321 26.06 -25.96 -14.14
N ALA A 322 27.10 -25.52 -13.42
CA ALA A 322 27.92 -26.40 -12.60
C ALA A 322 27.12 -27.09 -11.48
N SER A 323 26.20 -26.36 -10.83
CA SER A 323 25.31 -26.93 -9.81
C SER A 323 24.28 -27.92 -10.36
N CYS A 324 23.99 -27.84 -11.67
CA CYS A 324 23.07 -28.73 -12.37
C CYS A 324 23.75 -29.94 -13.03
N ALA A 325 25.08 -30.11 -12.87
CA ALA A 325 25.81 -31.20 -13.48
C ALA A 325 25.19 -32.56 -13.10
N GLY A 326 24.82 -33.36 -14.11
CA GLY A 326 24.19 -34.68 -13.94
C GLY A 326 22.67 -34.67 -13.77
N ARG A 327 22.00 -33.52 -13.72
CA ARG A 327 20.53 -33.44 -13.66
C ARG A 327 19.94 -33.28 -15.06
N GLN A 328 18.98 -34.15 -15.41
CA GLN A 328 18.13 -33.97 -16.58
C GLN A 328 16.93 -33.12 -16.17
N GLY A 329 16.97 -31.83 -16.48
CA GLY A 329 15.92 -30.90 -16.05
C GLY A 329 16.08 -29.50 -16.62
N LEU A 330 15.22 -28.60 -16.15
CA LEU A 330 15.30 -27.18 -16.44
C LEU A 330 16.45 -26.54 -15.64
N LEU A 331 17.10 -25.53 -16.20
CA LEU A 331 18.25 -24.87 -15.60
C LEU A 331 17.87 -24.05 -14.35
N LEU A 332 16.70 -23.41 -14.41
CA LEU A 332 16.20 -22.50 -13.38
C LEU A 332 15.14 -23.13 -12.48
N SER A 333 14.69 -24.33 -12.79
CA SER A 333 13.72 -25.05 -11.96
C SER A 333 14.39 -26.28 -11.36
N GLY A 334 14.06 -26.63 -10.13
CA GLY A 334 14.50 -27.88 -9.52
C GLY A 334 13.72 -29.05 -10.13
N GLU A 335 13.15 -29.90 -9.29
CA GLU A 335 12.22 -30.95 -9.74
C GLU A 335 10.88 -30.37 -10.23
N VAL A 336 10.48 -29.21 -9.69
CA VAL A 336 9.21 -28.54 -10.03
C VAL A 336 9.46 -27.35 -10.94
N GLN A 337 8.78 -27.32 -12.08
CA GLN A 337 8.81 -26.22 -13.05
C GLN A 337 8.22 -24.94 -12.46
N LEU A 338 8.98 -23.85 -12.48
CA LEU A 338 8.50 -22.52 -12.11
C LEU A 338 7.44 -22.04 -13.10
N SER A 339 6.26 -21.73 -12.57
CA SER A 339 5.18 -21.11 -13.33
C SER A 339 5.36 -19.60 -13.45
N VAL A 340 4.73 -18.98 -14.46
CA VAL A 340 4.79 -17.51 -14.63
C VAL A 340 4.22 -16.76 -13.42
N PRO A 341 3.07 -17.15 -12.83
CA PRO A 341 2.54 -16.48 -11.64
C PRO A 341 3.49 -16.51 -10.44
N GLU A 342 4.17 -17.63 -10.19
CA GLU A 342 5.16 -17.74 -9.10
C GLU A 342 6.34 -16.79 -9.32
N VAL A 343 6.82 -16.67 -10.57
CA VAL A 343 7.92 -15.73 -10.90
C VAL A 343 7.46 -14.28 -10.73
N GLU A 344 6.21 -13.96 -11.10
CA GLU A 344 5.64 -12.62 -10.89
C GLU A 344 5.47 -12.27 -9.41
N GLU A 345 5.00 -13.21 -8.60
CA GLU A 345 4.87 -13.03 -7.15
C GLU A 345 6.24 -12.85 -6.50
N LEU A 346 7.22 -13.66 -6.91
CA LEU A 346 8.59 -13.55 -6.44
C LEU A 346 9.22 -12.20 -6.80
N TRP A 347 8.97 -11.71 -8.02
CA TRP A 347 9.40 -10.37 -8.44
C TRP A 347 8.72 -9.27 -7.61
N ARG A 348 7.38 -9.35 -7.43
CA ARG A 348 6.62 -8.44 -6.57
C ARG A 348 7.16 -8.41 -5.15
N TRP A 349 7.55 -9.57 -4.60
CA TRP A 349 8.16 -9.66 -3.29
C TRP A 349 9.49 -8.90 -3.20
N TYR A 350 10.38 -9.07 -4.19
CA TYR A 350 11.66 -8.34 -4.26
C TYR A 350 11.46 -6.82 -4.43
N CYS A 351 10.53 -6.41 -5.30
CA CYS A 351 10.15 -5.01 -5.49
C CYS A 351 9.62 -4.38 -4.19
N GLY A 352 8.68 -5.07 -3.51
CA GLY A 352 8.06 -4.62 -2.27
C GLY A 352 9.09 -4.41 -1.14
N ARG A 353 10.11 -5.26 -1.06
CA ARG A 353 11.18 -5.16 -0.05
C ARG A 353 11.98 -3.85 -0.14
N ILE A 354 12.09 -3.25 -1.32
CA ILE A 354 12.78 -1.96 -1.52
C ILE A 354 11.82 -0.82 -1.84
N GLY A 355 10.52 -1.03 -1.62
CA GLY A 355 9.49 -0.01 -1.79
C GLY A 355 9.26 0.42 -3.25
N LEU A 356 9.61 -0.44 -4.21
CA LEU A 356 9.32 -0.20 -5.63
C LEU A 356 8.10 -1.02 -6.05
N ASP A 357 7.35 -0.50 -7.02
CA ASP A 357 6.29 -1.20 -7.73
C ASP A 357 6.64 -1.21 -9.23
N LEU A 358 7.46 -2.17 -9.62
CA LEU A 358 7.93 -2.33 -11.00
C LEU A 358 7.31 -3.63 -11.55
N PRO A 359 6.38 -3.57 -12.52
CA PRO A 359 5.79 -4.78 -13.07
C PRO A 359 6.82 -5.56 -13.87
N LEU A 360 6.80 -6.89 -13.76
CA LEU A 360 7.81 -7.77 -14.37
C LEU A 360 7.93 -7.60 -15.90
N ARG A 361 6.82 -7.26 -16.58
CA ARG A 361 6.80 -6.97 -18.03
C ARG A 361 7.69 -5.78 -18.44
N ASP A 362 7.99 -4.88 -17.53
CA ASP A 362 8.84 -3.71 -17.81
C ASP A 362 10.33 -4.05 -17.67
N LEU A 363 10.68 -5.18 -17.03
CA LEU A 363 12.05 -5.64 -16.89
C LEU A 363 12.69 -6.00 -18.25
N GLY A 364 11.92 -6.55 -19.18
CA GLY A 364 12.41 -7.10 -20.45
C GLY A 364 12.32 -6.18 -21.68
N ARG A 365 11.77 -4.96 -21.60
CA ARG A 365 11.54 -4.11 -22.80
C ARG A 365 12.82 -3.53 -23.46
N ARG A 366 14.00 -3.96 -23.02
CA ARG A 366 15.26 -3.22 -23.22
C ARG A 366 16.01 -3.47 -24.53
N SER A 367 15.78 -4.57 -25.27
CA SER A 367 16.75 -4.98 -26.29
C SER A 367 16.34 -4.84 -27.75
N LEU A 368 15.07 -4.54 -28.08
CA LEU A 368 14.62 -4.56 -29.48
C LEU A 368 14.85 -3.25 -30.26
N SER A 369 15.18 -2.13 -29.60
CA SER A 369 15.31 -0.83 -30.27
C SER A 369 16.74 -0.44 -30.68
N GLY A 370 17.75 -1.30 -30.46
CA GLY A 370 19.17 -0.93 -30.59
C GLY A 370 19.99 -1.68 -31.65
N GLY A 371 19.41 -2.63 -32.38
CA GLY A 371 20.20 -3.57 -33.19
C GLY A 371 19.50 -4.07 -34.45
N SER A 372 19.11 -3.16 -35.35
CA SER A 372 18.93 -3.50 -36.78
C SER A 372 19.99 -2.74 -37.58
N GLY A 373 21.24 -2.93 -37.20
CA GLY A 373 22.39 -2.63 -38.04
C GLY A 373 22.86 -3.93 -38.68
N THR A 374 22.01 -4.54 -39.52
CA THR A 374 22.43 -5.64 -40.38
C THR A 374 23.46 -5.07 -41.35
N THR A 375 24.74 -5.15 -40.98
CA THR A 375 25.85 -4.99 -41.91
C THR A 375 25.72 -6.13 -42.90
N ARG A 376 24.97 -5.89 -43.98
CA ARG A 376 24.90 -6.77 -45.13
C ARG A 376 26.32 -6.84 -45.67
N ALA A 377 26.97 -7.99 -45.52
CA ALA A 377 28.26 -8.22 -46.15
C ALA A 377 28.11 -7.92 -47.65
N PRO A 378 29.01 -7.13 -48.26
CA PRO A 378 29.04 -7.03 -49.71
C PRO A 378 29.40 -8.43 -50.24
N GLY A 379 28.46 -9.06 -50.94
CA GLY A 379 28.73 -10.27 -51.69
C GLY A 379 29.74 -9.96 -52.79
N GLY A 380 30.84 -10.71 -52.77
CA GLY A 380 31.70 -10.96 -53.93
C GLY A 380 31.30 -12.27 -54.58
#